data_AF-A0A1S3BBQ0-F1
#
_entry.id   AF-A0A1S3BBQ0-F1
#
_cell.length_a   1.000
_cell.length_b   1.000
_cell.length_c   1.000
_cell.angle_alpha   90.00
_cell.angle_beta   90.00
_cell.angle_gamma   90.00
#
_symmetry.space_group_name_H-M   'P 1'
#
loop_
_entity.id
_entity.type
_entity.pdbx_description
1 polymer ?
#
loop_
_entity_poly.entity_id
_entity_poly.type
_entity_poly.pdbx_seq_one_letter_code
_entity_poly.pdbx_strand_id
1 'polypeptide(L)'
;MEATACNLPLCGIHHCSSRLVEAQAGRPMFGVELPLSLKSSSSFRLRWGGSSKLELKSRSTSIRVLASSSNSVYESSASLKIEKDDDGGLVCPPGYRPTPANRELRTPHSGYHFDGSTRKFFEGWYFKVSIPQKRQSFCFMYSVENPAFPKKLTAVDIAQHGPRFTGVGAQILGAYDKYICQYSEESQNFWGSRHELSLGNSFATKGGFKPPNKEVDPEEFNKKVVEGFQVTPLWHQGFIRDDGRTNYLETVKTARWEYSSRPVYGWGNVGSKQKSTAGWLAAFPVFEPHWQICMAGGLSTGWIEWEDERFEFVNAPSYSEKNWGGGFPRKWFWVQCNVFEGARGEVALTAGGGLRQLPGLTETFENAALVGVHYDGIFYEFVPWNGTVNWEISTWGYWYIAAENETHKVELEGKTDVPGSPLRAPTSECGLDTACKDTCFGTLKLQIWERRFDGSKGKIVLDVTSNMAALEVGGGPWFNTWKGETTTPEILKRALTTPIDVDRAFNLLPLFKPPGL
;
A
#
# COMPACT_ATOMS: atom_id res chain seq x y z
N MET A 1 -57.67 15.76 -45.44
CA MET A 1 -57.64 14.66 -46.44
C MET A 1 -56.25 14.06 -46.38
N GLU A 2 -56.22 12.75 -46.11
CA GLU A 2 -55.20 11.73 -46.44
C GLU A 2 -53.72 12.06 -46.12
N ALA A 3 -53.02 11.44 -45.16
CA ALA A 3 -52.87 10.03 -44.73
C ALA A 3 -52.08 9.14 -45.70
N THR A 4 -50.86 8.72 -45.29
CA THR A 4 -50.26 7.36 -45.36
C THR A 4 -48.75 7.45 -45.05
N ALA A 5 -48.03 6.50 -44.45
CA ALA A 5 -48.32 5.41 -43.53
C ALA A 5 -46.98 4.80 -43.04
N CYS A 6 -46.97 4.39 -41.77
CA CYS A 6 -46.40 3.17 -41.16
C CYS A 6 -45.13 2.50 -41.75
N ASN A 7 -44.13 2.21 -40.90
CA ASN A 7 -44.13 0.99 -40.06
C ASN A 7 -42.92 0.87 -39.13
N LEU A 8 -43.19 0.57 -37.86
CA LEU A 8 -42.32 -0.12 -36.90
C LEU A 8 -42.25 -1.63 -37.23
N PRO A 9 -41.26 -2.35 -36.67
CA PRO A 9 -41.66 -3.39 -35.72
C PRO A 9 -40.92 -3.35 -34.38
N LEU A 10 -41.67 -3.75 -33.35
CA LEU A 10 -41.30 -4.00 -31.96
C LEU A 10 -40.62 -5.37 -31.78
N CYS A 11 -39.56 -5.44 -30.95
CA CYS A 11 -39.21 -6.54 -30.01
C CYS A 11 -37.78 -6.28 -29.48
N GLY A 12 -37.44 -6.31 -28.20
CA GLY A 12 -38.18 -6.55 -26.97
C GLY A 12 -37.39 -5.95 -25.80
N ILE A 13 -38.10 -5.33 -24.87
CA ILE A 13 -37.58 -4.78 -23.62
C ILE A 13 -37.72 -5.88 -22.57
N HIS A 14 -36.62 -6.37 -22.01
CA HIS A 14 -36.67 -7.23 -20.82
C HIS A 14 -36.82 -6.36 -19.56
N HIS A 15 -38.06 -6.20 -19.13
CA HIS A 15 -38.41 -5.86 -17.76
C HIS A 15 -38.01 -7.01 -16.82
N CYS A 16 -37.16 -6.75 -15.83
CA CYS A 16 -37.03 -7.62 -14.66
C CYS A 16 -38.00 -7.11 -13.59
N SER A 17 -39.16 -7.76 -13.49
CA SER A 17 -40.18 -7.53 -12.48
C SER A 17 -39.87 -8.36 -11.24
N SER A 18 -39.84 -7.69 -10.09
CA SER A 18 -39.92 -8.27 -8.75
C SER A 18 -41.18 -9.12 -8.59
N ARG A 19 -41.02 -10.42 -8.30
CA ARG A 19 -42.09 -11.24 -7.70
C ARG A 19 -41.68 -11.69 -6.30
N LEU A 20 -42.39 -11.14 -5.33
CA LEU A 20 -42.61 -11.71 -4.01
C LEU A 20 -43.18 -13.13 -4.17
N VAL A 21 -42.60 -14.08 -3.44
CA VAL A 21 -43.23 -15.38 -3.15
C VAL A 21 -43.27 -15.50 -1.63
N GLU A 22 -44.48 -15.39 -1.09
CA GLU A 22 -44.82 -15.85 0.26
C GLU A 22 -44.65 -17.38 0.32
N ALA A 23 -43.91 -17.88 1.31
CA ALA A 23 -43.88 -19.29 1.66
C ALA A 23 -44.43 -19.46 3.08
N GLN A 24 -45.56 -20.15 3.16
CA GLN A 24 -46.29 -20.51 4.36
C GLN A 24 -45.52 -21.48 5.26
N ALA A 25 -45.85 -21.39 6.55
CA ALA A 25 -45.34 -22.20 7.64
C ALA A 25 -45.59 -23.72 7.46
N GLY A 26 -44.57 -24.51 7.80
CA GLY A 26 -44.68 -25.96 8.00
C GLY A 26 -43.62 -26.41 9.01
N ARG A 27 -44.07 -26.92 10.17
CA ARG A 27 -43.24 -27.54 11.21
C ARG A 27 -42.55 -28.80 10.67
N PRO A 28 -41.42 -29.21 11.29
CA PRO A 28 -41.41 -30.54 11.87
C PRO A 28 -40.99 -30.55 13.35
N MET A 29 -41.65 -31.46 14.07
CA MET A 29 -41.32 -31.95 15.42
C MET A 29 -40.08 -32.86 15.39
N PHE A 30 -39.59 -33.15 16.61
CA PHE A 30 -38.54 -34.10 17.01
C PHE A 30 -37.11 -33.55 16.84
N GLY A 31 -36.32 -33.18 17.86
CA GLY A 31 -36.36 -33.46 19.29
C GLY A 31 -35.36 -34.57 19.64
N VAL A 32 -34.13 -34.20 20.05
CA VAL A 32 -33.28 -34.95 21.00
C VAL A 32 -32.26 -33.97 21.63
N GLU A 33 -32.33 -33.80 22.94
CA GLU A 33 -31.31 -33.20 23.81
C GLU A 33 -30.12 -34.14 24.02
N LEU A 34 -28.91 -33.61 24.13
CA LEU A 34 -27.76 -34.28 24.75
C LEU A 34 -26.97 -33.28 25.63
N PRO A 35 -26.36 -33.73 26.74
CA PRO A 35 -26.38 -33.01 28.00
C PRO A 35 -25.03 -32.41 28.42
N LEU A 36 -25.13 -31.55 29.45
CA LEU A 36 -24.08 -30.96 30.26
C LEU A 36 -23.12 -31.97 30.92
N SER A 37 -21.86 -31.55 30.99
CA SER A 37 -20.92 -31.70 32.12
C SER A 37 -20.58 -33.10 32.64
N LEU A 38 -19.30 -33.46 32.55
CA LEU A 38 -18.62 -34.25 33.58
C LEU A 38 -17.19 -33.73 33.80
N LYS A 39 -16.96 -33.23 35.02
CA LYS A 39 -15.64 -33.01 35.61
C LYS A 39 -14.96 -34.35 35.84
N SER A 40 -13.65 -34.45 35.58
CA SER A 40 -12.78 -35.23 36.46
C SER A 40 -11.36 -34.67 36.48
N SER A 41 -10.85 -34.61 37.70
CA SER A 41 -9.51 -34.24 38.11
C SER A 41 -8.51 -35.37 37.84
N SER A 42 -7.30 -35.04 37.39
CA SER A 42 -6.11 -35.79 37.80
C SER A 42 -4.89 -34.88 37.82
N SER A 43 -4.26 -34.87 38.99
CA SER A 43 -3.03 -34.17 39.33
C SER A 43 -1.81 -34.98 38.89
N PHE A 44 -0.85 -34.34 38.21
CA PHE A 44 0.53 -34.83 38.16
C PHE A 44 1.51 -33.66 38.37
N ARG A 45 2.20 -33.68 39.50
CA ARG A 45 3.41 -32.89 39.79
C ARG A 45 4.63 -33.72 39.40
N LEU A 46 5.58 -33.11 38.68
CA LEU A 46 7.01 -33.45 38.71
C LEU A 46 7.79 -32.16 38.44
N ARG A 47 8.29 -31.53 39.50
CA ARG A 47 9.69 -31.57 39.99
C ARG A 47 10.65 -30.73 39.13
N TRP A 48 10.90 -29.53 39.64
CA TRP A 48 12.03 -28.67 39.30
C TRP A 48 13.34 -29.28 39.80
N GLY A 49 14.38 -29.20 38.99
CA GLY A 49 15.75 -29.51 39.39
C GLY A 49 16.75 -28.80 38.48
N GLY A 50 17.79 -28.23 39.10
CA GLY A 50 19.11 -28.19 38.49
C GLY A 50 19.57 -26.86 37.89
N SER A 51 20.19 -26.06 38.76
CA SER A 51 21.11 -24.96 38.44
C SER A 51 22.20 -25.34 37.42
N SER A 52 22.49 -24.47 36.47
CA SER A 52 23.86 -24.32 35.94
C SER A 52 24.14 -22.87 35.56
N LYS A 53 25.17 -22.32 36.20
CA LYS A 53 25.80 -21.03 35.89
C LYS A 53 26.50 -21.14 34.53
N LEU A 54 26.26 -20.19 33.63
CA LEU A 54 27.14 -19.93 32.49
C LEU A 54 27.88 -18.61 32.71
N GLU A 55 29.20 -18.71 32.85
CA GLU A 55 30.13 -17.59 32.91
C GLU A 55 30.25 -16.92 31.55
N LEU A 56 30.06 -15.60 31.54
CA LEU A 56 30.37 -14.71 30.45
C LEU A 56 31.90 -14.52 30.38
N LYS A 57 32.56 -15.00 29.31
CA LYS A 57 33.92 -14.59 28.95
C LYS A 57 33.85 -13.62 27.78
N SER A 58 34.09 -12.34 28.07
CA SER A 58 34.32 -11.30 27.08
C SER A 58 35.68 -11.51 26.43
N ARG A 59 35.71 -11.63 25.10
CA ARG A 59 36.93 -11.45 24.30
C ARG A 59 36.75 -10.20 23.44
N SER A 60 37.46 -9.16 23.84
CA SER A 60 37.74 -7.97 23.05
C SER A 60 38.67 -8.36 21.90
N THR A 61 38.25 -8.09 20.67
CA THR A 61 39.13 -8.15 19.48
C THR A 61 39.05 -6.80 18.78
N SER A 62 40.09 -6.02 18.97
CA SER A 62 40.36 -4.74 18.32
C SER A 62 40.81 -4.99 16.88
N ILE A 63 40.05 -4.48 15.90
CA ILE A 63 40.45 -4.48 14.49
C ILE A 63 41.27 -3.21 14.22
N ARG A 64 42.54 -3.41 13.82
CA ARG A 64 43.44 -2.36 13.33
C ARG A 64 43.09 -2.04 11.87
N VAL A 65 42.84 -0.77 11.58
CA VAL A 65 42.74 -0.22 10.22
C VAL A 65 44.16 0.02 9.70
N LEU A 66 44.54 -0.66 8.62
CA LEU A 66 45.74 -0.36 7.84
C LEU A 66 45.32 0.47 6.62
N ALA A 67 45.79 1.71 6.57
CA ALA A 67 45.73 2.56 5.41
C ALA A 67 46.83 2.14 4.42
N SER A 68 46.49 1.89 3.17
CA SER A 68 47.45 1.85 2.07
C SER A 68 47.10 2.93 1.04
N SER A 69 48.03 3.85 0.88
CA SER A 69 48.10 4.83 -0.19
C SER A 69 48.68 4.17 -1.45
N SER A 70 48.13 4.45 -2.62
CA SER A 70 48.89 4.44 -3.87
C SER A 70 48.22 5.29 -4.94
N ASN A 71 49.07 6.04 -5.64
CA ASN A 71 48.79 7.14 -6.54
C ASN A 71 48.39 6.69 -7.96
N SER A 72 47.44 7.44 -8.52
CA SER A 72 47.28 7.92 -9.91
C SER A 72 47.88 7.15 -11.10
N VAL A 73 47.03 6.89 -12.10
CA VAL A 73 47.28 7.27 -13.51
C VAL A 73 45.95 7.73 -14.14
N TYR A 74 45.99 8.89 -14.80
CA TYR A 74 44.90 9.54 -15.53
C TYR A 74 44.60 8.82 -16.85
N GLU A 75 43.31 8.70 -17.21
CA GLU A 75 42.89 8.85 -18.61
C GLU A 75 41.46 9.39 -18.72
N SER A 76 41.38 10.52 -19.43
CA SER A 76 40.26 11.35 -19.88
C SER A 76 38.83 10.79 -19.86
N SER A 77 37.93 11.46 -19.12
CA SER A 77 36.49 11.47 -19.40
C SER A 77 35.95 12.90 -19.46
N ALA A 78 35.06 13.11 -20.42
CA ALA A 78 34.45 14.39 -20.76
C ALA A 78 33.80 15.04 -19.54
N SER A 79 34.13 16.32 -19.34
CA SER A 79 33.61 17.18 -18.28
C SER A 79 32.09 17.33 -18.36
N LEU A 80 31.37 16.62 -17.50
CA LEU A 80 29.98 16.91 -17.13
C LEU A 80 29.99 18.17 -16.26
N LYS A 81 29.32 19.22 -16.73
CA LYS A 81 29.10 20.44 -15.95
C LYS A 81 28.17 20.10 -14.78
N ILE A 82 28.67 20.30 -13.57
CA ILE A 82 27.88 20.22 -12.33
C ILE A 82 27.15 21.55 -12.19
N GLU A 83 25.85 21.58 -12.40
CA GLU A 83 25.01 22.71 -12.02
C GLU A 83 24.74 22.65 -10.51
N LYS A 84 24.86 23.80 -9.85
CA LYS A 84 24.57 23.97 -8.41
C LYS A 84 23.12 24.40 -8.26
N ASP A 85 22.43 23.80 -7.30
CA ASP A 85 21.11 24.26 -6.84
C ASP A 85 21.27 25.43 -5.84
N ASP A 86 20.22 26.22 -5.65
CA ASP A 86 20.20 27.46 -4.84
C ASP A 86 20.47 27.23 -3.33
N ASP A 87 20.54 25.97 -2.88
CA ASP A 87 20.84 25.59 -1.49
C ASP A 87 22.25 24.95 -1.30
N GLY A 88 23.13 25.07 -2.30
CA GLY A 88 24.55 24.68 -2.17
C GLY A 88 24.82 23.17 -2.05
N GLY A 89 23.80 22.32 -2.16
CA GLY A 89 23.93 20.86 -2.22
C GLY A 89 24.43 20.39 -3.58
N LEU A 90 25.43 19.50 -3.59
CA LEU A 90 25.86 18.80 -4.81
C LEU A 90 24.70 17.94 -5.35
N VAL A 91 24.33 18.12 -6.61
CA VAL A 91 23.44 17.21 -7.35
C VAL A 91 24.18 15.88 -7.51
N CYS A 92 23.99 14.97 -6.56
CA CYS A 92 24.46 13.59 -6.73
C CYS A 92 23.54 12.89 -7.73
N PRO A 93 24.06 12.32 -8.83
CA PRO A 93 23.25 11.49 -9.71
C PRO A 93 22.62 10.34 -8.89
N PRO A 94 21.45 9.80 -9.32
CA PRO A 94 20.80 8.70 -8.63
C PRO A 94 21.81 7.55 -8.46
N GLY A 95 22.21 7.30 -7.21
CA GLY A 95 23.23 6.31 -6.89
C GLY A 95 22.57 4.99 -6.54
N TYR A 96 22.59 4.02 -7.45
CA TYR A 96 22.14 2.67 -7.11
C TYR A 96 23.01 2.06 -6.03
N ARG A 97 22.35 1.49 -5.02
CA ARG A 97 22.97 0.64 -4.01
C ARG A 97 22.02 -0.52 -3.73
N PRO A 98 22.53 -1.77 -3.68
CA PRO A 98 21.72 -2.90 -3.24
C PRO A 98 21.10 -2.62 -1.87
N THR A 99 19.85 -3.06 -1.71
CA THR A 99 19.14 -2.84 -0.44
C THR A 99 19.78 -3.66 0.68
N PRO A 100 20.26 -3.04 1.77
CA PRO A 100 20.76 -3.78 2.90
C PRO A 100 19.61 -4.50 3.62
N ALA A 101 19.83 -5.76 4.00
CA ALA A 101 18.80 -6.59 4.65
C ALA A 101 18.31 -6.02 5.99
N ASN A 102 19.15 -5.27 6.70
CA ASN A 102 18.82 -4.61 7.96
C ASN A 102 18.95 -3.10 7.79
N ARG A 103 17.84 -2.39 8.03
CA ARG A 103 17.75 -0.93 7.97
C ARG A 103 16.80 -0.46 9.06
N GLU A 104 17.13 0.64 9.73
CA GLU A 104 16.40 1.13 10.90
C GLU A 104 14.92 1.41 10.61
N LEU A 105 14.63 1.89 9.40
CA LEU A 105 13.28 2.23 8.94
C LEU A 105 12.58 1.08 8.21
N ARG A 106 13.11 -0.15 8.23
CA ARG A 106 12.39 -1.31 7.67
C ARG A 106 11.13 -1.54 8.47
N THR A 107 9.99 -1.50 7.81
CA THR A 107 8.72 -1.90 8.43
C THR A 107 8.55 -3.42 8.34
N PRO A 108 7.82 -4.04 9.28
CA PRO A 108 7.27 -5.38 9.09
C PRO A 108 6.44 -5.47 7.81
N HIS A 109 6.15 -6.68 7.35
CA HIS A 109 5.30 -6.94 6.18
C HIS A 109 5.79 -6.31 4.86
N SER A 110 7.08 -5.95 4.75
CA SER A 110 7.60 -5.34 3.51
C SER A 110 7.71 -6.34 2.35
N GLY A 111 7.93 -7.63 2.63
CA GLY A 111 8.11 -8.68 1.63
C GLY A 111 6.82 -9.16 0.97
N TYR A 112 6.95 -9.89 -0.13
CA TYR A 112 5.86 -10.50 -0.90
C TYR A 112 5.13 -11.61 -0.12
N HIS A 113 3.80 -11.53 -0.06
CA HIS A 113 2.93 -12.33 0.82
C HIS A 113 2.34 -13.58 0.17
N PHE A 114 2.58 -13.83 -1.11
CA PHE A 114 2.01 -15.01 -1.75
C PHE A 114 2.50 -16.32 -1.09
N ASP A 115 1.54 -17.12 -0.66
CA ASP A 115 1.75 -18.35 0.12
C ASP A 115 1.83 -19.61 -0.75
N GLY A 116 1.63 -19.50 -2.07
CA GLY A 116 1.62 -20.63 -2.99
C GLY A 116 0.26 -21.31 -3.15
N SER A 117 -0.78 -20.87 -2.43
CA SER A 117 -2.11 -21.46 -2.49
C SER A 117 -2.93 -20.98 -3.68
N THR A 118 -3.99 -21.71 -4.02
CA THR A 118 -4.94 -21.38 -5.10
C THR A 118 -6.11 -20.51 -4.61
N ARG A 119 -6.03 -19.94 -3.41
CA ARG A 119 -7.06 -19.02 -2.89
C ARG A 119 -7.08 -17.74 -3.73
N LYS A 120 -8.21 -17.02 -3.71
CA LYS A 120 -8.24 -15.67 -4.28
C LYS A 120 -7.17 -14.81 -3.60
N PHE A 121 -6.27 -14.25 -4.39
CA PHE A 121 -5.17 -13.44 -3.91
C PHE A 121 -4.83 -12.33 -4.90
N PHE A 122 -4.56 -11.15 -4.36
CA PHE A 122 -3.82 -10.09 -5.02
C PHE A 122 -2.76 -9.55 -4.04
N GLU A 123 -1.73 -8.95 -4.60
CA GLU A 123 -0.88 -8.01 -3.87
C GLU A 123 -0.66 -6.78 -4.75
N GLY A 124 -0.78 -5.60 -4.14
CA GLY A 124 -0.63 -4.32 -4.78
C GLY A 124 0.39 -3.45 -4.06
N TRP A 125 1.08 -2.59 -4.80
CA TRP A 125 2.08 -1.67 -4.29
C TRP A 125 1.82 -0.28 -4.85
N TYR A 126 1.99 0.74 -4.01
CA TYR A 126 1.84 2.14 -4.36
C TYR A 126 3.10 2.90 -3.97
N PHE A 127 3.63 3.69 -4.88
CA PHE A 127 4.77 4.59 -4.65
C PHE A 127 4.42 5.98 -5.15
N LYS A 128 4.75 7.01 -4.38
CA LYS A 128 4.55 8.40 -4.80
C LYS A 128 5.85 9.18 -4.75
N VAL A 129 6.05 10.02 -5.75
CA VAL A 129 7.05 11.11 -5.74
C VAL A 129 6.31 12.41 -6.03
N SER A 130 6.46 13.40 -5.17
CA SER A 130 5.93 14.74 -5.34
C SER A 130 7.05 15.71 -5.70
N ILE A 131 6.83 16.56 -6.70
CA ILE A 131 7.78 17.57 -7.18
C ILE A 131 7.18 18.95 -6.89
N PRO A 132 7.42 19.53 -5.69
CA PRO A 132 6.74 20.74 -5.25
C PRO A 132 6.94 21.93 -6.18
N GLN A 133 8.15 22.09 -6.73
CA GLN A 133 8.52 23.20 -7.63
C GLN A 133 7.68 23.22 -8.91
N LYS A 134 7.15 22.07 -9.32
CA LYS A 134 6.28 21.92 -10.51
C LYS A 134 4.81 21.73 -10.15
N ARG A 135 4.50 21.55 -8.85
CA ARG A 135 3.19 21.14 -8.34
C ARG A 135 2.67 19.90 -9.08
N GLN A 136 3.53 18.92 -9.31
CA GLN A 136 3.20 17.64 -9.94
C GLN A 136 3.53 16.50 -8.98
N SER A 137 2.81 15.38 -9.11
CA SER A 137 3.13 14.12 -8.44
C SER A 137 3.06 12.97 -9.43
N PHE A 138 3.82 11.92 -9.14
CA PHE A 138 3.78 10.66 -9.87
C PHE A 138 3.46 9.54 -8.89
N CYS A 139 2.33 8.89 -9.09
CA CYS A 139 1.85 7.76 -8.33
C CYS A 139 2.04 6.50 -9.18
N PHE A 140 2.95 5.62 -8.79
CA PHE A 140 3.20 4.34 -9.43
C PHE A 140 2.41 3.26 -8.67
N MET A 141 1.62 2.48 -9.38
CA MET A 141 0.84 1.39 -8.80
C MET A 141 1.14 0.10 -9.56
N TYR A 142 1.51 -0.93 -8.80
CA TYR A 142 1.75 -2.28 -9.31
C TYR A 142 0.77 -3.24 -8.69
N SER A 143 0.38 -4.27 -9.42
CA SER A 143 -0.44 -5.37 -8.89
C SER A 143 -0.02 -6.70 -9.48
N VAL A 144 -0.21 -7.76 -8.70
CA VAL A 144 -0.21 -9.15 -9.18
C VAL A 144 -1.47 -9.85 -8.67
N GLU A 145 -2.15 -10.57 -9.54
CA GLU A 145 -3.39 -11.29 -9.23
C GLU A 145 -3.23 -12.78 -9.48
N ASN A 146 -3.65 -13.58 -8.49
CA ASN A 146 -3.65 -15.04 -8.49
C ASN A 146 -2.42 -15.71 -9.12
N PRO A 147 -1.19 -15.43 -8.61
CA PRO A 147 0.09 -15.91 -9.15
C PRO A 147 0.26 -17.44 -9.12
N ALA A 148 -0.63 -18.18 -8.46
CA ALA A 148 -0.75 -19.63 -8.59
C ALA A 148 -1.03 -20.08 -10.03
N PHE A 149 -1.61 -19.19 -10.84
CA PHE A 149 -1.95 -19.38 -12.24
C PHE A 149 -1.12 -18.41 -13.09
N PRO A 150 0.16 -18.74 -13.38
CA PRO A 150 1.08 -17.81 -14.06
C PRO A 150 0.75 -17.57 -15.53
N LYS A 151 -0.16 -18.38 -16.09
CA LYS A 151 -0.66 -18.31 -17.47
C LYS A 151 -2.17 -18.14 -17.46
N LYS A 152 -2.75 -17.81 -18.61
CA LYS A 152 -4.20 -17.77 -18.80
C LYS A 152 -4.85 -19.08 -18.32
N LEU A 153 -5.94 -18.94 -17.56
CA LEU A 153 -6.68 -20.07 -17.04
C LEU A 153 -7.21 -20.96 -18.15
N THR A 154 -7.01 -22.27 -18.01
CA THR A 154 -7.62 -23.27 -18.87
C THR A 154 -9.05 -23.58 -18.40
N ALA A 155 -9.83 -24.26 -19.25
CA ALA A 155 -11.16 -24.75 -18.86
C ALA A 155 -11.10 -25.68 -17.63
N VAL A 156 -9.99 -26.43 -17.47
CA VAL A 156 -9.78 -27.31 -16.30
C VAL A 156 -9.55 -26.49 -15.04
N ASP A 157 -8.73 -25.44 -15.10
CA ASP A 157 -8.47 -24.56 -13.95
C ASP A 157 -9.77 -23.91 -13.46
N ILE A 158 -10.60 -23.42 -14.40
CA ILE A 158 -11.90 -22.81 -14.09
C ILE A 158 -12.84 -23.85 -13.46
N ALA A 159 -12.87 -25.09 -13.95
CA ALA A 159 -13.70 -26.15 -13.38
C ALA A 159 -13.28 -26.55 -11.96
N GLN A 160 -11.97 -26.53 -11.66
CA GLN A 160 -11.44 -26.94 -10.35
C GLN A 160 -11.47 -25.83 -9.29
N HIS A 161 -11.18 -24.59 -9.68
CA HIS A 161 -10.97 -23.48 -8.76
C HIS A 161 -12.01 -22.38 -8.87
N GLY A 162 -12.89 -22.45 -9.87
CA GLY A 162 -13.80 -21.37 -10.26
C GLY A 162 -13.09 -20.26 -11.04
N PRO A 163 -13.83 -19.24 -11.52
CA PRO A 163 -13.25 -18.11 -12.22
C PRO A 163 -12.30 -17.31 -11.32
N ARG A 164 -11.20 -16.83 -11.90
CA ARG A 164 -10.17 -15.99 -11.25
C ARG A 164 -9.67 -14.94 -12.24
N PHE A 165 -9.21 -13.82 -11.71
CA PHE A 165 -8.47 -12.81 -12.46
C PHE A 165 -6.98 -13.09 -12.28
N THR A 166 -6.23 -13.14 -13.36
CA THR A 166 -4.79 -13.43 -13.32
C THR A 166 -4.06 -12.34 -14.05
N GLY A 167 -2.88 -11.95 -13.55
CA GLY A 167 -2.04 -11.02 -14.28
C GLY A 167 -1.16 -10.15 -13.43
N VAL A 168 -0.53 -9.20 -14.12
CA VAL A 168 0.32 -8.16 -13.55
C VAL A 168 -0.07 -6.83 -14.18
N GLY A 169 -0.36 -5.85 -13.34
CA GLY A 169 -0.62 -4.47 -13.75
C GLY A 169 0.52 -3.54 -13.35
N ALA A 170 0.85 -2.61 -14.24
CA ALA A 170 1.65 -1.43 -13.92
C ALA A 170 0.90 -0.20 -14.45
N GLN A 171 0.57 0.72 -13.55
CA GLN A 171 -0.13 1.95 -13.91
C GLN A 171 0.50 3.15 -13.20
N ILE A 172 0.46 4.32 -13.85
CA ILE A 172 0.98 5.57 -13.29
C ILE A 172 -0.06 6.67 -13.46
N LEU A 173 -0.44 7.32 -12.36
CA LEU A 173 -1.10 8.63 -12.38
C LEU A 173 0.00 9.68 -12.25
N GLY A 174 0.24 10.45 -13.30
CA GLY A 174 1.42 11.31 -13.42
C GLY A 174 1.08 12.79 -13.50
N ALA A 175 2.04 13.56 -14.02
CA ALA A 175 1.88 14.98 -14.23
C ALA A 175 0.64 15.30 -15.09
N TYR A 176 -0.02 16.41 -14.74
CA TYR A 176 -1.23 16.93 -15.40
C TYR A 176 -2.44 16.01 -15.31
N ASP A 177 -2.54 15.16 -14.27
CA ASP A 177 -3.58 14.13 -14.11
C ASP A 177 -3.67 13.13 -15.27
N LYS A 178 -2.63 13.06 -16.12
CA LYS A 178 -2.55 12.05 -17.18
C LYS A 178 -2.24 10.68 -16.60
N TYR A 179 -2.60 9.66 -17.36
CA TYR A 179 -2.51 8.28 -16.90
C TYR A 179 -1.81 7.37 -17.92
N ILE A 180 -1.23 6.27 -17.46
CA ILE A 180 -0.72 5.19 -18.31
C ILE A 180 -0.97 3.87 -17.61
N CYS A 181 -1.31 2.84 -18.37
CA CYS A 181 -1.48 1.49 -17.87
C CYS A 181 -0.88 0.49 -18.86
N GLN A 182 -0.19 -0.50 -18.31
CA GLN A 182 0.25 -1.69 -19.03
C GLN A 182 -0.14 -2.92 -18.20
N TYR A 183 -0.86 -3.84 -18.82
CA TYR A 183 -1.33 -5.06 -18.17
C TYR A 183 -1.00 -6.32 -18.98
N SER A 184 -0.67 -7.39 -18.26
CA SER A 184 -0.56 -8.75 -18.80
C SER A 184 -1.45 -9.70 -18.02
N GLU A 185 -2.22 -10.56 -18.70
CA GLU A 185 -2.98 -11.65 -18.06
C GLU A 185 -2.08 -12.76 -17.49
N GLU A 186 -0.80 -12.76 -17.87
CA GLU A 186 0.20 -13.73 -17.43
C GLU A 186 1.16 -13.08 -16.43
N SER A 187 1.50 -13.82 -15.38
CA SER A 187 2.40 -13.40 -14.29
C SER A 187 3.70 -14.20 -14.20
N GLN A 188 3.99 -15.04 -15.20
CA GLN A 188 5.22 -15.86 -15.24
C GLN A 188 6.54 -15.09 -15.18
N ASN A 189 6.53 -13.80 -15.54
CA ASN A 189 7.71 -12.92 -15.52
C ASN A 189 7.75 -12.00 -14.28
N PHE A 190 6.75 -12.10 -13.40
CA PHE A 190 6.72 -11.37 -12.13
C PHE A 190 7.58 -12.08 -11.10
N TRP A 191 8.25 -11.29 -10.26
CA TRP A 191 8.93 -11.78 -9.08
C TRP A 191 8.76 -10.80 -7.92
N GLY A 192 8.74 -11.34 -6.70
CA GLY A 192 8.72 -10.58 -5.46
C GLY A 192 9.54 -11.27 -4.39
N SER A 193 10.37 -10.51 -3.68
CA SER A 193 11.17 -11.02 -2.56
C SER A 193 10.26 -11.32 -1.36
N ARG A 194 10.36 -12.53 -0.80
CA ARG A 194 9.55 -12.93 0.38
C ARG A 194 9.86 -12.13 1.65
N HIS A 195 11.00 -11.46 1.72
CA HIS A 195 11.53 -10.88 2.98
C HIS A 195 11.89 -9.40 2.88
N GLU A 196 11.74 -8.76 1.72
CA GLU A 196 11.97 -7.32 1.59
C GLU A 196 11.04 -6.77 0.51
N LEU A 197 10.72 -5.48 0.61
CA LEU A 197 10.04 -4.75 -0.46
C LEU A 197 10.96 -4.68 -1.67
N SER A 198 10.93 -5.71 -2.48
CA SER A 198 11.70 -5.84 -3.72
C SER A 198 10.85 -6.67 -4.67
N LEU A 199 10.48 -6.09 -5.80
CA LEU A 199 9.68 -6.75 -6.83
C LEU A 199 10.02 -6.24 -8.22
N GLY A 200 9.59 -6.98 -9.22
CA GLY A 200 9.70 -6.55 -10.60
C GLY A 200 8.89 -7.42 -11.55
N ASN A 201 8.72 -6.92 -12.77
CA ASN A 201 8.07 -7.63 -13.86
C ASN A 201 8.72 -7.25 -15.19
N SER A 202 8.75 -8.20 -16.13
CA SER A 202 9.13 -7.96 -17.52
C SER A 202 7.93 -8.21 -18.44
N PHE A 203 7.39 -7.15 -19.04
CA PHE A 203 6.39 -7.26 -20.10
C PHE A 203 7.02 -7.65 -21.44
N ALA A 204 8.22 -7.11 -21.72
CA ALA A 204 9.00 -7.46 -22.90
C ALA A 204 10.51 -7.50 -22.57
N THR A 205 11.22 -8.46 -23.15
CA THR A 205 12.68 -8.60 -23.01
C THR A 205 13.37 -8.44 -24.35
N LYS A 206 14.66 -8.05 -24.35
CA LYS A 206 15.47 -8.03 -25.57
C LYS A 206 15.72 -9.46 -26.02
N GLY A 207 15.55 -9.73 -27.32
CA GLY A 207 15.57 -11.07 -27.89
C GLY A 207 16.74 -11.93 -27.39
N GLY A 208 16.43 -13.10 -26.83
CA GLY A 208 17.40 -14.07 -26.31
C GLY A 208 17.73 -13.96 -24.82
N PHE A 209 17.37 -12.87 -24.14
CA PHE A 209 17.55 -12.78 -22.69
C PHE A 209 16.40 -13.41 -21.92
N LYS A 210 16.72 -14.11 -20.83
CA LYS A 210 15.71 -14.53 -19.85
C LYS A 210 15.30 -13.32 -19.00
N PRO A 211 14.00 -13.17 -18.67
CA PRO A 211 13.55 -12.13 -17.76
C PRO A 211 14.21 -12.30 -16.38
N PRO A 212 14.60 -11.19 -15.71
CA PRO A 212 15.05 -11.25 -14.32
C PRO A 212 13.99 -11.89 -13.42
N ASN A 213 14.42 -12.67 -12.44
CA ASN A 213 13.56 -13.31 -11.42
C ASN A 213 13.87 -12.83 -9.99
N LYS A 214 14.68 -11.78 -9.89
CA LYS A 214 15.11 -11.09 -8.67
C LYS A 214 15.67 -9.71 -9.08
N GLU A 215 15.97 -8.89 -8.08
CA GLU A 215 16.70 -7.63 -8.27
C GLU A 215 18.01 -7.88 -9.02
N VAL A 216 18.25 -7.07 -10.05
CA VAL A 216 19.52 -7.01 -10.79
C VAL A 216 20.02 -5.57 -10.81
N ASP A 217 21.30 -5.40 -11.13
CA ASP A 217 21.87 -4.08 -11.31
C ASP A 217 21.10 -3.28 -12.38
N PRO A 218 20.90 -1.96 -12.22
CA PRO A 218 20.16 -1.14 -13.19
C PRO A 218 20.65 -1.25 -14.62
N GLU A 219 21.96 -1.33 -14.84
CA GLU A 219 22.50 -1.50 -16.18
C GLU A 219 22.15 -2.87 -16.75
N GLU A 220 22.17 -3.92 -15.93
CA GLU A 220 21.78 -5.26 -16.32
C GLU A 220 20.29 -5.32 -16.67
N PHE A 221 19.44 -4.66 -15.88
CA PHE A 221 18.03 -4.51 -16.17
C PHE A 221 17.82 -3.83 -17.53
N ASN A 222 18.46 -2.68 -17.77
CA ASN A 222 18.34 -1.91 -19.02
C ASN A 222 18.91 -2.67 -20.24
N LYS A 223 19.86 -3.59 -20.03
CA LYS A 223 20.36 -4.51 -21.06
C LYS A 223 19.37 -5.63 -21.39
N LYS A 224 18.55 -6.09 -20.44
CA LYS A 224 17.68 -7.28 -20.61
C LYS A 224 16.21 -6.96 -20.87
N VAL A 225 15.67 -5.95 -20.20
CA VAL A 225 14.25 -5.61 -20.18
C VAL A 225 14.01 -4.45 -21.15
N VAL A 226 13.00 -4.60 -22.02
CA VAL A 226 12.55 -3.53 -22.92
C VAL A 226 11.39 -2.78 -22.28
N GLU A 227 10.42 -3.51 -21.72
CA GLU A 227 9.26 -2.98 -21.00
C GLU A 227 9.08 -3.77 -19.70
N GLY A 228 8.94 -3.05 -18.60
CA GLY A 228 8.91 -3.63 -17.26
C GLY A 228 9.41 -2.65 -16.21
N PHE A 229 9.47 -3.13 -14.98
CA PHE A 229 9.94 -2.35 -13.84
C PHE A 229 10.67 -3.24 -12.83
N GLN A 230 11.51 -2.62 -12.01
CA GLN A 230 11.97 -3.18 -10.75
C GLN A 230 12.00 -2.08 -9.69
N VAL A 231 11.64 -2.46 -8.46
CA VAL A 231 11.61 -1.54 -7.34
C VAL A 231 12.11 -2.21 -6.08
N THR A 232 12.85 -1.44 -5.30
CA THR A 232 13.33 -1.76 -3.96
C THR A 232 13.01 -0.56 -3.05
N PRO A 233 13.31 -0.60 -1.74
CA PRO A 233 13.07 0.55 -0.89
C PRO A 233 13.98 1.74 -1.20
N LEU A 234 15.11 1.50 -1.89
CA LEU A 234 16.14 2.50 -2.16
C LEU A 234 16.27 2.84 -3.65
N TRP A 235 15.63 2.07 -4.53
CA TRP A 235 15.79 2.20 -5.97
C TRP A 235 14.50 1.90 -6.72
N HIS A 236 14.20 2.69 -7.75
CA HIS A 236 13.05 2.47 -8.59
C HIS A 236 13.37 2.83 -10.05
N GLN A 237 13.15 1.88 -10.95
CA GLN A 237 13.33 2.09 -12.38
C GLN A 237 12.30 1.32 -13.20
N GLY A 238 12.07 1.79 -14.42
CA GLY A 238 11.28 1.06 -15.38
C GLY A 238 10.96 1.85 -16.64
N PHE A 239 10.28 1.15 -17.54
CA PHE A 239 9.73 1.68 -18.77
C PHE A 239 8.44 0.92 -19.09
N ILE A 240 7.35 1.65 -19.31
CA ILE A 240 6.07 1.07 -19.75
C ILE A 240 5.47 1.88 -20.90
N ARG A 241 4.60 1.23 -21.65
CA ARG A 241 3.82 1.84 -22.74
C ARG A 241 2.33 1.66 -22.48
N ASP A 242 1.54 2.63 -22.92
CA ASP A 242 0.09 2.49 -22.90
C ASP A 242 -0.32 1.31 -23.77
N ASP A 243 -1.15 0.42 -23.21
CA ASP A 243 -1.66 -0.76 -23.89
C ASP A 243 -3.00 -0.51 -24.61
N GLY A 244 -3.47 0.73 -24.65
CA GLY A 244 -4.70 1.16 -25.31
C GLY A 244 -5.98 0.74 -24.59
N ARG A 245 -5.90 0.17 -23.37
CA ARG A 245 -7.08 -0.29 -22.61
C ARG A 245 -7.79 0.82 -21.85
N THR A 246 -7.27 2.04 -21.89
CA THR A 246 -7.85 3.20 -21.20
C THR A 246 -8.45 4.15 -22.23
N ASN A 247 -9.78 4.12 -22.34
CA ASN A 247 -10.54 4.95 -23.29
C ASN A 247 -11.37 6.05 -22.60
N TYR A 248 -11.22 6.21 -21.29
CA TYR A 248 -12.02 7.10 -20.44
C TYR A 248 -11.20 8.18 -19.71
N LEU A 249 -9.87 8.19 -19.92
CA LEU A 249 -8.94 9.18 -19.39
C LEU A 249 -7.98 9.64 -20.49
N GLU A 250 -7.39 10.82 -20.30
CA GLU A 250 -6.24 11.24 -21.10
C GLU A 250 -5.03 10.39 -20.72
N THR A 251 -4.44 9.71 -21.71
CA THR A 251 -3.27 8.87 -21.52
C THR A 251 -2.01 9.46 -22.09
N VAL A 252 -0.87 9.04 -21.54
CA VAL A 252 0.45 9.23 -22.15
C VAL A 252 0.90 7.97 -22.88
N LYS A 253 1.64 8.12 -23.98
CA LYS A 253 2.11 6.96 -24.77
C LYS A 253 3.16 6.12 -24.05
N THR A 254 4.07 6.78 -23.34
CA THR A 254 5.23 6.14 -22.71
C THR A 254 5.63 6.83 -21.43
N ALA A 255 6.10 6.05 -20.46
CA ALA A 255 6.74 6.55 -19.26
C ALA A 255 8.04 5.79 -18.99
N ARG A 256 9.10 6.52 -18.63
CA ARG A 256 10.41 5.96 -18.24
C ARG A 256 10.89 6.63 -16.98
N TRP A 257 11.48 5.91 -16.05
CA TRP A 257 11.96 6.52 -14.81
C TRP A 257 13.17 5.80 -14.26
N GLU A 258 13.96 6.55 -13.51
CA GLU A 258 15.09 6.04 -12.74
C GLU A 258 15.37 7.00 -11.58
N TYR A 259 15.17 6.51 -10.35
CA TYR A 259 15.45 7.31 -9.16
C TYR A 259 15.81 6.45 -7.95
N SER A 260 16.57 7.08 -7.06
CA SER A 260 16.89 6.55 -5.74
C SER A 260 15.97 7.17 -4.68
N SER A 261 15.74 6.45 -3.58
CA SER A 261 14.93 6.91 -2.46
C SER A 261 15.69 6.76 -1.15
N ARG A 262 15.61 7.79 -0.31
CA ARG A 262 16.10 7.76 1.07
C ARG A 262 14.91 7.84 2.01
N PRO A 263 14.53 6.75 2.69
CA PRO A 263 13.49 6.78 3.72
C PRO A 263 13.86 7.75 4.85
N VAL A 264 12.86 8.49 5.33
CA VAL A 264 12.94 9.38 6.51
C VAL A 264 12.02 8.88 7.61
N TYR A 265 10.80 8.47 7.25
CA TYR A 265 9.81 7.92 8.17
C TYR A 265 9.34 6.54 7.71
N GLY A 266 9.37 5.58 8.63
CA GLY A 266 8.72 4.27 8.48
C GLY A 266 7.30 4.31 9.04
N TRP A 267 6.96 3.36 9.92
CA TRP A 267 5.72 3.37 10.69
C TRP A 267 6.04 3.28 12.20
N GLY A 268 6.48 4.39 12.77
CA GLY A 268 7.02 4.47 14.12
C GLY A 268 7.87 5.74 14.32
N ASN A 269 8.23 6.04 15.57
CA ASN A 269 9.15 7.15 15.85
C ASN A 269 10.50 6.92 15.15
N VAL A 270 11.17 8.02 14.77
CA VAL A 270 12.54 7.96 14.27
C VAL A 270 13.46 7.40 15.36
N GLY A 271 14.40 6.53 14.98
CA GLY A 271 15.30 5.84 15.93
C GLY A 271 14.63 4.78 16.81
N SER A 272 13.34 4.51 16.60
CA SER A 272 12.60 3.47 17.33
C SER A 272 12.23 2.29 16.43
N LYS A 273 11.75 1.20 17.06
CA LYS A 273 11.24 0.05 16.32
C LYS A 273 10.03 0.44 15.47
N GLN A 274 10.07 0.07 14.20
CA GLN A 274 8.96 0.24 13.26
C GLN A 274 7.89 -0.85 13.47
N LYS A 275 6.63 -0.50 13.22
CA LYS A 275 5.46 -1.31 13.55
C LYS A 275 4.70 -1.77 12.31
N SER A 276 3.87 -2.79 12.47
CA SER A 276 2.84 -3.15 11.50
C SER A 276 1.71 -2.12 11.52
N THR A 277 1.29 -1.63 10.35
CA THR A 277 0.25 -0.60 10.22
C THR A 277 -1.11 -1.05 10.78
N ALA A 278 -1.45 -2.33 10.62
CA ALA A 278 -2.69 -2.92 11.14
C ALA A 278 -2.48 -3.76 12.42
N GLY A 279 -1.36 -3.56 13.11
CA GLY A 279 -1.00 -4.33 14.31
C GLY A 279 -0.54 -5.76 13.99
N TRP A 280 -0.31 -6.57 15.03
CA TRP A 280 0.27 -7.91 14.87
C TRP A 280 -0.67 -8.92 14.20
N LEU A 281 -1.98 -8.65 14.20
CA LEU A 281 -2.97 -9.48 13.51
C LEU A 281 -2.79 -9.46 11.99
N ALA A 282 -2.09 -8.47 11.44
CA ALA A 282 -1.76 -8.41 10.02
C ALA A 282 -0.88 -9.57 9.53
N ALA A 283 -0.31 -10.35 10.45
CA ALA A 283 0.45 -11.55 10.13
C ALA A 283 -0.41 -12.76 9.73
N PHE A 284 -1.74 -12.70 9.91
CA PHE A 284 -2.62 -13.82 9.65
C PHE A 284 -3.55 -13.52 8.46
N PRO A 285 -3.69 -14.43 7.47
CA PRO A 285 -4.55 -14.26 6.27
C PRO A 285 -6.06 -14.05 6.53
N VAL A 286 -6.45 -13.98 7.79
CA VAL A 286 -7.81 -13.96 8.28
C VAL A 286 -8.38 -12.52 8.31
N PHE A 287 -7.52 -11.48 8.24
CA PHE A 287 -7.92 -10.06 8.31
C PHE A 287 -7.67 -9.28 7.00
N GLU A 288 -8.26 -9.75 5.91
CA GLU A 288 -8.06 -9.18 4.57
C GLU A 288 -9.07 -8.05 4.21
N PRO A 289 -8.70 -7.11 3.33
CA PRO A 289 -7.34 -6.89 2.84
C PRO A 289 -6.45 -6.29 3.94
N HIS A 290 -5.18 -6.66 3.86
CA HIS A 290 -4.13 -6.09 4.68
C HIS A 290 -3.56 -4.83 4.02
N TRP A 291 -2.94 -4.00 4.85
CA TRP A 291 -2.34 -2.74 4.43
C TRP A 291 -1.09 -2.46 5.27
N GLN A 292 0.00 -2.09 4.60
CA GLN A 292 1.26 -1.75 5.26
C GLN A 292 1.89 -0.53 4.60
N ILE A 293 2.23 0.45 5.43
CA ILE A 293 3.03 1.59 4.99
C ILE A 293 4.50 1.15 5.01
N CYS A 294 5.17 1.20 3.88
CA CYS A 294 6.58 0.80 3.76
C CYS A 294 7.55 1.98 3.91
N MET A 295 7.06 3.20 3.62
CA MET A 295 7.77 4.46 3.84
C MET A 295 6.72 5.57 3.95
N ALA A 296 6.46 6.06 5.16
CA ALA A 296 5.52 7.17 5.36
C ALA A 296 6.07 8.49 4.82
N GLY A 297 7.38 8.66 4.83
CA GLY A 297 8.07 9.79 4.23
C GLY A 297 9.48 9.44 3.80
N GLY A 298 9.90 9.93 2.65
CA GLY A 298 11.26 9.79 2.14
C GLY A 298 11.60 10.89 1.16
N LEU A 299 12.86 10.91 0.72
CA LEU A 299 13.38 11.88 -0.23
C LEU A 299 13.98 11.14 -1.43
N SER A 300 13.43 11.39 -2.61
CA SER A 300 13.85 10.75 -3.86
C SER A 300 14.67 11.69 -4.72
N THR A 301 15.66 11.14 -5.43
CA THR A 301 16.51 11.88 -6.36
C THR A 301 16.68 11.07 -7.64
N GLY A 302 16.43 11.69 -8.78
CA GLY A 302 16.49 11.05 -10.10
C GLY A 302 15.62 11.78 -11.11
N TRP A 303 15.02 11.02 -12.02
CA TRP A 303 14.22 11.57 -13.11
C TRP A 303 13.05 10.66 -13.52
N ILE A 304 12.02 11.30 -14.07
CA ILE A 304 10.87 10.65 -14.70
C ILE A 304 10.66 11.32 -16.06
N GLU A 305 10.70 10.55 -17.14
CA GLU A 305 10.28 10.95 -18.47
C GLU A 305 8.82 10.54 -18.67
N TRP A 306 8.00 11.53 -19.03
CA TRP A 306 6.57 11.45 -19.18
C TRP A 306 6.22 11.98 -20.58
N GLU A 307 6.00 11.05 -21.52
CA GLU A 307 6.07 11.32 -22.97
C GLU A 307 7.37 12.03 -23.37
N ASP A 308 7.26 13.26 -23.84
CA ASP A 308 8.35 14.09 -24.35
C ASP A 308 8.91 15.04 -23.27
N GLU A 309 8.34 15.05 -22.06
CA GLU A 309 8.79 15.89 -20.95
C GLU A 309 9.59 15.08 -19.92
N ARG A 310 10.71 15.65 -19.45
CA ARG A 310 11.55 15.06 -18.41
C ARG A 310 11.50 15.89 -17.14
N PHE A 311 11.09 15.25 -16.06
CA PHE A 311 11.04 15.80 -14.72
C PHE A 311 12.26 15.31 -13.94
N GLU A 312 13.22 16.19 -13.70
CA GLU A 312 14.39 15.92 -12.85
C GLU A 312 14.17 16.53 -11.47
N PHE A 313 14.55 15.80 -10.44
CA PHE A 313 14.30 16.21 -9.06
C PHE A 313 15.38 15.71 -8.11
N VAL A 314 15.63 16.51 -7.08
CA VAL A 314 16.57 16.23 -6.00
C VAL A 314 15.83 16.35 -4.68
N ASN A 315 15.96 15.34 -3.82
CA ASN A 315 15.26 15.24 -2.53
C ASN A 315 13.75 15.54 -2.62
N ALA A 316 13.08 15.04 -3.66
CA ALA A 316 11.63 15.13 -3.79
C ALA A 316 10.90 14.30 -2.72
N PRO A 317 9.89 14.84 -2.02
CA PRO A 317 9.09 14.09 -1.06
C PRO A 317 8.48 12.84 -1.69
N SER A 318 8.60 11.71 -0.99
CA SER A 318 8.16 10.40 -1.49
C SER A 318 7.47 9.56 -0.43
N TYR A 319 6.72 8.56 -0.90
CA TYR A 319 5.88 7.69 -0.09
C TYR A 319 5.81 6.28 -0.70
N SER A 320 5.62 5.25 0.13
CA SER A 320 5.26 3.92 -0.38
C SER A 320 4.42 3.09 0.59
N GLU A 321 3.52 2.31 0.03
CA GLU A 321 2.65 1.37 0.74
C GLU A 321 2.32 0.15 -0.11
N LYS A 322 1.64 -0.82 0.50
CA LYS A 322 1.19 -2.04 -0.15
C LYS A 322 -0.06 -2.64 0.50
N ASN A 323 -0.78 -3.42 -0.29
CA ASN A 323 -1.99 -4.14 0.13
C ASN A 323 -1.94 -5.58 -0.35
N TRP A 324 -2.52 -6.51 0.41
CA TRP A 324 -2.66 -7.90 -0.04
C TRP A 324 -3.91 -8.55 0.54
N GLY A 325 -4.47 -9.51 -0.19
CA GLY A 325 -5.63 -10.30 0.24
C GLY A 325 -6.49 -10.75 -0.95
N GLY A 326 -7.78 -11.01 -0.73
CA GLY A 326 -8.70 -11.40 -1.80
C GLY A 326 -9.12 -10.27 -2.76
N GLY A 327 -9.07 -9.01 -2.32
CA GLY A 327 -9.43 -7.81 -3.07
C GLY A 327 -9.43 -6.58 -2.16
N PHE A 328 -9.50 -5.37 -2.74
CA PHE A 328 -9.68 -4.13 -1.97
C PHE A 328 -10.99 -4.13 -1.15
N PRO A 329 -11.13 -3.25 -0.12
CA PRO A 329 -12.36 -3.18 0.68
C PRO A 329 -13.59 -2.88 -0.18
N ARG A 330 -14.79 -3.15 0.34
CA ARG A 330 -16.03 -2.85 -0.39
C ARG A 330 -16.20 -1.36 -0.68
N LYS A 331 -15.72 -0.51 0.23
CA LYS A 331 -15.75 0.95 0.15
C LYS A 331 -14.60 1.50 0.97
N TRP A 332 -13.86 2.50 0.46
CA TRP A 332 -12.74 3.09 1.19
C TRP A 332 -12.48 4.55 0.83
N PHE A 333 -11.80 5.26 1.72
CA PHE A 333 -11.21 6.57 1.46
C PHE A 333 -9.74 6.54 1.82
N TRP A 334 -8.96 7.40 1.20
CA TRP A 334 -7.53 7.54 1.49
C TRP A 334 -7.09 9.00 1.27
N VAL A 335 -6.17 9.44 2.14
CA VAL A 335 -5.59 10.79 2.14
C VAL A 335 -4.10 10.66 2.45
N GLN A 336 -3.25 11.22 1.61
CA GLN A 336 -1.80 11.16 1.80
C GLN A 336 -1.13 12.45 1.35
N CYS A 337 -0.23 12.96 2.18
CA CYS A 337 0.51 14.17 1.85
C CYS A 337 1.85 14.25 2.59
N ASN A 338 2.92 14.62 1.86
CA ASN A 338 4.26 14.86 2.41
C ASN A 338 4.80 16.26 2.04
N VAL A 339 3.94 17.14 1.52
CA VAL A 339 4.30 18.49 1.09
C VAL A 339 3.43 19.46 1.86
N PHE A 340 3.99 20.10 2.88
CA PHE A 340 3.24 21.00 3.76
C PHE A 340 3.94 22.35 3.92
N GLU A 341 3.14 23.41 4.01
CA GLU A 341 3.55 24.74 4.41
C GLU A 341 3.17 24.96 5.89
N GLY A 342 3.99 25.73 6.62
CA GLY A 342 3.75 26.11 8.02
C GLY A 342 4.50 25.27 9.07
N ALA A 343 5.17 24.18 8.66
CA ALA A 343 6.05 23.41 9.54
C ALA A 343 7.52 23.85 9.42
N ARG A 344 8.30 23.65 10.49
CA ARG A 344 9.76 23.88 10.48
C ARG A 344 10.57 22.73 9.90
N GLY A 345 9.94 21.57 9.68
CA GLY A 345 10.59 20.35 9.20
C GLY A 345 9.64 19.47 8.41
N GLU A 346 10.10 18.28 8.03
CA GLU A 346 9.32 17.34 7.23
C GLU A 346 8.10 16.82 7.99
N VAL A 347 6.94 16.91 7.34
CA VAL A 347 5.67 16.35 7.80
C VAL A 347 5.25 15.27 6.81
N ALA A 348 4.90 14.09 7.33
CA ALA A 348 4.28 13.03 6.54
C ALA A 348 2.93 12.65 7.12
N LEU A 349 1.92 12.60 6.26
CA LEU A 349 0.56 12.21 6.60
C LEU A 349 0.13 11.01 5.75
N THR A 350 -0.42 10.01 6.43
CA THR A 350 -1.25 8.97 5.83
C THR A 350 -2.52 8.82 6.66
N ALA A 351 -3.68 8.87 6.01
CA ALA A 351 -4.96 8.54 6.62
C ALA A 351 -5.77 7.69 5.64
N GLY A 352 -6.50 6.72 6.18
CA GLY A 352 -7.32 5.85 5.34
C GLY A 352 -8.34 5.11 6.17
N GLY A 353 -9.43 4.72 5.52
CA GLY A 353 -10.47 3.93 6.16
C GLY A 353 -11.27 3.14 5.14
N GLY A 354 -11.83 2.03 5.58
CA GLY A 354 -12.52 1.09 4.72
C GLY A 354 -13.59 0.28 5.45
N LEU A 355 -14.61 -0.08 4.68
CA LEU A 355 -15.60 -1.09 5.03
C LEU A 355 -15.06 -2.45 4.57
N ARG A 356 -14.31 -3.12 5.46
CA ARG A 356 -13.68 -4.41 5.16
C ARG A 356 -14.52 -5.58 5.64
N GLN A 357 -14.40 -6.71 4.96
CA GLN A 357 -15.09 -7.94 5.34
C GLN A 357 -14.32 -8.63 6.46
N LEU A 358 -15.04 -9.02 7.51
CA LEU A 358 -14.50 -9.85 8.58
C LEU A 358 -14.59 -11.34 8.23
N PRO A 359 -13.64 -12.14 8.70
CA PRO A 359 -13.65 -13.58 8.54
C PRO A 359 -14.81 -14.21 9.31
N GLY A 360 -15.59 -15.09 8.67
CA GLY A 360 -16.68 -15.79 9.33
C GLY A 360 -17.64 -16.48 8.36
N LEU A 361 -18.58 -17.28 8.90
CA LEU A 361 -19.65 -17.92 8.13
C LEU A 361 -20.71 -16.91 7.64
N THR A 362 -20.75 -15.71 8.24
CA THR A 362 -21.68 -14.62 7.92
C THR A 362 -20.93 -13.47 7.25
N GLU A 363 -21.56 -12.83 6.26
CA GLU A 363 -21.06 -11.61 5.63
C GLU A 363 -21.09 -10.44 6.63
N THR A 364 -20.03 -10.33 7.43
CA THR A 364 -19.89 -9.32 8.47
C THR A 364 -18.88 -8.30 8.00
N PHE A 365 -19.17 -7.01 8.17
CA PHE A 365 -18.28 -5.92 7.76
C PHE A 365 -17.95 -5.06 8.97
N GLU A 366 -16.73 -4.49 8.97
CA GLU A 366 -16.34 -3.51 9.97
C GLU A 366 -15.80 -2.22 9.34
N ASN A 367 -16.06 -1.13 10.03
CA ASN A 367 -15.49 0.17 9.76
C ASN A 367 -14.12 0.27 10.45
N ALA A 368 -13.05 0.19 9.67
CA ALA A 368 -11.68 0.38 10.14
C ALA A 368 -11.12 1.65 9.52
N ALA A 369 -10.41 2.46 10.33
CA ALA A 369 -9.72 3.65 9.85
C ALA A 369 -8.52 3.96 10.74
N LEU A 370 -7.58 4.72 10.19
CA LEU A 370 -6.42 5.21 10.90
C LEU A 370 -5.99 6.59 10.39
N VAL A 371 -5.24 7.29 11.24
CA VAL A 371 -4.48 8.48 10.91
C VAL A 371 -3.07 8.33 11.48
N GLY A 372 -2.06 8.47 10.64
CA GLY A 372 -0.66 8.50 11.03
C GLY A 372 -0.01 9.80 10.57
N VAL A 373 0.56 10.55 11.52
CA VAL A 373 1.31 11.78 11.23
C VAL A 373 2.71 11.67 11.79
N HIS A 374 3.73 11.96 10.98
CA HIS A 374 5.10 12.12 11.44
C HIS A 374 5.49 13.59 11.39
N TYR A 375 6.00 14.10 12.51
CA TYR A 375 6.53 15.46 12.61
C TYR A 375 7.58 15.52 13.72
N ASP A 376 8.72 16.16 13.43
CA ASP A 376 9.84 16.33 14.38
C ASP A 376 10.34 15.00 14.99
N GLY A 377 10.38 13.95 14.17
CA GLY A 377 10.79 12.60 14.58
C GLY A 377 9.76 11.81 15.40
N ILE A 378 8.62 12.43 15.73
CA ILE A 378 7.53 11.82 16.50
C ILE A 378 6.46 11.28 15.56
N PHE A 379 5.97 10.08 15.86
CA PHE A 379 4.84 9.44 15.19
C PHE A 379 3.58 9.57 16.04
N TYR A 380 2.63 10.37 15.55
CA TYR A 380 1.30 10.55 16.11
C TYR A 380 0.35 9.53 15.44
N GLU A 381 0.06 8.46 16.16
CA GLU A 381 -0.74 7.33 15.68
C GLU A 381 -2.16 7.37 16.27
N PHE A 382 -3.15 7.32 15.40
CA PHE A 382 -4.57 7.20 15.75
C PHE A 382 -5.16 5.99 15.03
N VAL A 383 -5.38 4.93 15.79
CA VAL A 383 -5.79 3.61 15.29
C VAL A 383 -6.80 3.01 16.27
N PRO A 384 -7.62 2.02 15.86
CA PRO A 384 -8.77 1.61 16.66
C PRO A 384 -8.43 0.99 18.04
N TRP A 385 -7.18 0.57 18.26
CA TRP A 385 -6.72 0.04 19.56
C TRP A 385 -6.14 1.10 20.50
N ASN A 386 -5.83 2.31 20.02
CA ASN A 386 -5.28 3.39 20.85
C ASN A 386 -6.14 4.67 20.86
N GLY A 387 -7.18 4.74 20.03
CA GLY A 387 -8.01 5.92 19.86
C GLY A 387 -9.26 5.65 19.04
N THR A 388 -9.92 6.73 18.67
CA THR A 388 -11.13 6.74 17.84
C THR A 388 -10.89 7.60 16.61
N VAL A 389 -11.34 7.13 15.44
CA VAL A 389 -11.31 7.90 14.20
C VAL A 389 -12.75 8.04 13.67
N ASN A 390 -13.13 9.28 13.38
CA ASN A 390 -14.41 9.66 12.78
C ASN A 390 -14.16 10.29 11.42
N TRP A 391 -15.09 10.10 10.48
CA TRP A 391 -14.98 10.71 9.17
C TRP A 391 -16.33 11.14 8.61
N GLU A 392 -16.26 12.10 7.71
CA GLU A 392 -17.32 12.55 6.82
C GLU A 392 -16.72 12.75 5.42
N ILE A 393 -16.95 11.79 4.54
CA ILE A 393 -16.39 11.77 3.18
C ILE A 393 -17.53 11.90 2.17
N SER A 394 -17.51 12.96 1.36
CA SER A 394 -18.48 13.14 0.28
C SER A 394 -18.30 12.11 -0.83
N THR A 395 -19.27 12.00 -1.73
CA THR A 395 -19.13 11.16 -2.93
C THR A 395 -17.91 11.55 -3.77
N TRP A 396 -17.55 12.83 -3.73
CA TRP A 396 -16.29 13.39 -4.20
C TRP A 396 -16.10 14.81 -3.65
N GLY A 397 -14.87 15.31 -3.63
CA GLY A 397 -14.57 16.73 -3.44
C GLY A 397 -14.34 17.17 -1.99
N TYR A 398 -14.71 16.35 -1.01
CA TYR A 398 -14.58 16.70 0.41
C TYR A 398 -14.27 15.48 1.29
N TRP A 399 -13.23 15.61 2.11
CA TRP A 399 -12.79 14.65 3.11
C TRP A 399 -12.62 15.37 4.44
N TYR A 400 -13.40 14.98 5.44
CA TYR A 400 -13.17 15.40 6.82
C TYR A 400 -12.89 14.18 7.69
N ILE A 401 -11.77 14.20 8.41
CA ILE A 401 -11.36 13.12 9.30
C ILE A 401 -10.93 13.75 10.63
N ALA A 402 -11.51 13.28 11.74
CA ALA A 402 -11.16 13.70 13.08
C ALA A 402 -10.83 12.49 13.93
N ALA A 403 -9.71 12.51 14.63
CA ALA A 403 -9.32 11.42 15.52
C ALA A 403 -8.77 11.92 16.86
N GLU A 404 -8.91 11.09 17.88
CA GLU A 404 -8.37 11.35 19.21
C GLU A 404 -7.87 10.07 19.87
N ASN A 405 -6.81 10.22 20.66
CA ASN A 405 -6.31 9.19 21.57
C ASN A 405 -6.19 9.80 22.99
N GLU A 406 -5.56 9.10 23.92
CA GLU A 406 -5.44 9.58 25.32
C GLU A 406 -4.72 10.93 25.44
N THR A 407 -3.84 11.26 24.49
CA THR A 407 -2.87 12.37 24.61
C THR A 407 -3.04 13.46 23.56
N HIS A 408 -3.63 13.16 22.40
CA HIS A 408 -3.69 14.07 21.26
C HIS A 408 -5.04 14.03 20.54
N LYS A 409 -5.32 15.10 19.80
CA LYS A 409 -6.40 15.21 18.81
C LYS A 409 -5.82 15.59 17.46
N VAL A 410 -6.39 15.08 16.38
CA VAL A 410 -6.04 15.45 15.00
C VAL A 410 -7.30 15.72 14.19
N GLU A 411 -7.22 16.73 13.32
CA GLU A 411 -8.24 17.01 12.31
C GLU A 411 -7.59 17.20 10.94
N LEU A 412 -8.23 16.59 9.93
CA LEU A 412 -7.89 16.69 8.53
C LEU A 412 -9.10 17.22 7.76
N GLU A 413 -8.89 18.25 6.96
CA GLU A 413 -9.88 18.76 6.02
C GLU A 413 -9.27 18.81 4.62
N GLY A 414 -9.65 17.86 3.77
CA GLY A 414 -9.25 17.75 2.38
C GLY A 414 -10.35 18.22 1.43
N LYS A 415 -9.97 19.00 0.41
CA LYS A 415 -10.90 19.52 -0.61
C LYS A 415 -10.28 19.47 -2.00
N THR A 416 -11.10 19.18 -3.00
CA THR A 416 -10.73 19.33 -4.41
C THR A 416 -11.93 19.73 -5.26
N ASP A 417 -11.68 20.53 -6.29
CA ASP A 417 -12.64 20.92 -7.32
C ASP A 417 -12.36 20.24 -8.67
N VAL A 418 -11.21 19.57 -8.81
CA VAL A 418 -10.91 18.78 -10.01
C VAL A 418 -11.74 17.48 -10.02
N PRO A 419 -12.10 16.95 -11.20
CA PRO A 419 -12.99 15.80 -11.31
C PRO A 419 -12.42 14.50 -10.69
N GLY A 420 -11.10 14.39 -10.60
CA GLY A 420 -10.37 13.18 -10.23
C GLY A 420 -10.26 12.18 -11.39
N SER A 421 -9.27 11.31 -11.31
CA SER A 421 -8.97 10.29 -12.32
C SER A 421 -9.50 8.93 -11.87
N PRO A 422 -10.40 8.27 -12.62
CA PRO A 422 -10.80 6.90 -12.35
C PRO A 422 -9.61 5.94 -12.55
N LEU A 423 -9.18 5.27 -11.47
CA LEU A 423 -8.04 4.35 -11.48
C LEU A 423 -8.49 2.90 -11.26
N ARG A 424 -7.63 1.97 -11.65
CA ARG A 424 -7.89 0.54 -11.48
C ARG A 424 -7.40 0.04 -10.12
N ALA A 425 -8.18 -0.81 -9.46
CA ALA A 425 -7.77 -1.50 -8.25
C ALA A 425 -8.27 -2.96 -8.28
N PRO A 426 -7.50 -3.95 -7.78
CA PRO A 426 -7.95 -5.34 -7.70
C PRO A 426 -9.17 -5.50 -6.78
N THR A 427 -10.30 -5.92 -7.33
CA THR A 427 -11.54 -6.20 -6.59
C THR A 427 -11.88 -7.68 -6.62
N SER A 428 -12.67 -8.14 -5.65
CA SER A 428 -13.08 -9.55 -5.57
C SER A 428 -14.00 -9.97 -6.73
N GLU A 429 -14.66 -8.98 -7.34
CA GLU A 429 -15.70 -9.10 -8.36
C GLU A 429 -15.16 -8.95 -9.77
N CYS A 430 -14.23 -8.01 -10.01
CA CYS A 430 -13.79 -7.63 -11.36
C CYS A 430 -12.27 -7.75 -11.59
N GLY A 431 -11.49 -8.08 -10.55
CA GLY A 431 -10.03 -8.05 -10.63
C GLY A 431 -9.52 -6.62 -10.76
N LEU A 432 -8.38 -6.41 -11.42
CA LEU A 432 -7.86 -5.07 -11.72
C LEU A 432 -8.74 -4.34 -12.74
N ASP A 433 -9.67 -3.54 -12.23
CA ASP A 433 -10.59 -2.72 -13.03
C ASP A 433 -10.88 -1.38 -12.34
N THR A 434 -11.53 -0.44 -13.04
CA THR A 434 -11.86 0.89 -12.50
C THR A 434 -12.71 0.77 -11.24
N ALA A 435 -12.09 1.08 -10.10
CA ALA A 435 -12.69 0.86 -8.79
C ALA A 435 -12.40 1.99 -7.79
N CYS A 436 -11.49 2.91 -8.10
CA CYS A 436 -11.28 4.12 -7.31
C CYS A 436 -11.17 5.37 -8.17
N LYS A 437 -11.20 6.51 -7.51
CA LYS A 437 -11.00 7.82 -8.09
C LYS A 437 -10.04 8.60 -7.21
N ASP A 438 -8.95 9.08 -7.80
CA ASP A 438 -7.82 9.72 -7.10
C ASP A 438 -7.49 11.08 -7.75
N THR A 439 -6.86 11.97 -6.98
CA THR A 439 -6.21 13.19 -7.48
C THR A 439 -5.06 13.58 -6.57
N CYS A 440 -3.99 14.14 -7.14
CA CYS A 440 -2.92 14.78 -6.38
C CYS A 440 -3.06 16.31 -6.27
N PHE A 441 -4.16 16.88 -6.78
CA PHE A 441 -4.48 18.31 -6.74
C PHE A 441 -5.48 18.62 -5.61
N GLY A 442 -5.27 18.01 -4.45
CA GLY A 442 -6.03 18.26 -3.24
C GLY A 442 -5.44 19.41 -2.42
N THR A 443 -6.31 20.29 -1.92
CA THR A 443 -5.98 21.13 -0.76
C THR A 443 -6.23 20.36 0.52
N LEU A 444 -5.38 20.56 1.52
CA LEU A 444 -5.48 19.86 2.80
C LEU A 444 -5.08 20.79 3.93
N LYS A 445 -5.88 20.79 5.00
CA LYS A 445 -5.50 21.34 6.31
C LYS A 445 -5.29 20.19 7.29
N LEU A 446 -4.18 20.19 8.00
CA LEU A 446 -3.83 19.24 9.05
C LEU A 446 -3.54 20.00 10.34
N GLN A 447 -4.25 19.65 11.41
CA GLN A 447 -4.05 20.23 12.72
C GLN A 447 -3.95 19.16 13.81
N ILE A 448 -2.99 19.31 14.71
CA ILE A 448 -2.78 18.43 15.87
C ILE A 448 -2.76 19.27 17.14
N TRP A 449 -3.45 18.80 18.18
CA TRP A 449 -3.45 19.40 19.51
C TRP A 449 -3.11 18.37 20.58
N GLU A 450 -2.51 18.81 21.68
CA GLU A 450 -2.53 18.09 22.93
C GLU A 450 -3.98 17.95 23.42
N ARG A 451 -4.36 16.80 23.97
CA ARG A 451 -5.68 16.56 24.55
C ARG A 451 -5.64 16.92 26.03
N ARG A 452 -6.56 17.80 26.46
CA ARG A 452 -6.72 18.13 27.88
C ARG A 452 -7.48 17.04 28.64
N PHE A 453 -7.37 17.06 29.97
CA PHE A 453 -8.06 16.10 30.84
C PHE A 453 -9.59 16.13 30.68
N ASP A 454 -10.15 17.31 30.38
CA ASP A 454 -11.57 17.50 30.08
C ASP A 454 -11.98 17.05 28.66
N GLY A 455 -11.04 16.51 27.87
CA GLY A 455 -11.25 16.08 26.48
C GLY A 455 -11.26 17.22 25.46
N SER A 456 -11.01 18.48 25.86
CA SER A 456 -10.94 19.60 24.92
C SER A 456 -9.57 19.72 24.23
N LYS A 457 -9.51 20.52 23.16
CA LYS A 457 -8.26 20.84 22.45
C LYS A 457 -7.38 21.73 23.34
N GLY A 458 -6.17 21.27 23.59
CA GLY A 458 -5.13 21.97 24.34
C GLY A 458 -4.22 22.79 23.45
N LYS A 459 -2.91 22.72 23.73
CA LYS A 459 -1.88 23.41 22.96
C LYS A 459 -1.80 22.83 21.56
N ILE A 460 -1.63 23.70 20.55
CA ILE A 460 -1.41 23.27 19.18
C ILE A 460 0.01 22.73 19.02
N VAL A 461 0.11 21.54 18.43
CA VAL A 461 1.37 20.85 18.12
C VAL A 461 1.77 21.11 16.68
N LEU A 462 0.79 21.07 15.77
CA LEU A 462 0.99 21.26 14.33
C LEU A 462 -0.25 21.95 13.73
N ASP A 463 -0.04 22.92 12.84
CA ASP A 463 -1.07 23.57 12.03
C ASP A 463 -0.46 23.88 10.67
N VAL A 464 -0.82 23.09 9.66
CA VAL A 464 -0.19 23.13 8.35
C VAL A 464 -1.22 22.96 7.25
N THR A 465 -0.85 23.45 6.07
CA THR A 465 -1.66 23.35 4.86
C THR A 465 -0.86 22.80 3.70
N SER A 466 -1.54 22.17 2.75
CA SER A 466 -0.98 21.70 1.49
C SER A 466 -1.94 22.00 0.34
N ASN A 467 -1.38 22.12 -0.86
CA ASN A 467 -2.11 22.12 -2.13
C ASN A 467 -1.68 20.96 -3.06
N MET A 468 -1.05 19.93 -2.50
CA MET A 468 -0.57 18.72 -3.19
C MET A 468 -0.96 17.43 -2.47
N ALA A 469 -2.10 17.46 -1.77
CA ALA A 469 -2.62 16.27 -1.11
C ALA A 469 -3.17 15.29 -2.14
N ALA A 470 -2.85 14.00 -1.96
CA ALA A 470 -3.50 12.93 -2.68
C ALA A 470 -4.79 12.55 -1.96
N LEU A 471 -5.91 12.55 -2.67
CA LEU A 471 -7.26 12.37 -2.14
C LEU A 471 -8.01 11.32 -2.97
N GLU A 472 -8.40 10.22 -2.32
CA GLU A 472 -9.02 9.08 -2.99
C GLU A 472 -10.33 8.68 -2.32
N VAL A 473 -11.28 8.24 -3.15
CA VAL A 473 -12.40 7.38 -2.76
C VAL A 473 -12.42 6.15 -3.66
N GLY A 474 -12.78 5.00 -3.12
CA GLY A 474 -12.94 3.80 -3.92
C GLY A 474 -13.98 2.82 -3.42
N GLY A 475 -14.20 1.80 -4.22
CA GLY A 475 -15.27 0.82 -4.06
C GLY A 475 -16.63 1.48 -4.25
N GLY A 476 -17.63 0.97 -3.56
CA GLY A 476 -18.95 1.57 -3.61
C GLY A 476 -20.08 0.67 -3.11
N PRO A 477 -21.32 1.11 -3.35
CA PRO A 477 -21.68 2.35 -4.04
C PRO A 477 -21.48 3.63 -3.21
N TRP A 478 -21.25 4.76 -3.88
CA TRP A 478 -21.13 6.12 -3.30
C TRP A 478 -22.38 6.96 -3.63
N PHE A 479 -23.52 6.62 -3.05
CA PHE A 479 -24.77 7.35 -3.29
C PHE A 479 -24.88 8.67 -2.50
N ASN A 480 -24.29 8.69 -1.29
CA ASN A 480 -24.36 9.82 -0.36
C ASN A 480 -23.02 9.95 0.37
N THR A 481 -22.84 11.08 1.06
CA THR A 481 -21.76 11.28 2.03
C THR A 481 -21.70 10.12 3.02
N TRP A 482 -20.50 9.55 3.18
CA TRP A 482 -20.22 8.50 4.14
C TRP A 482 -19.74 9.12 5.44
N LYS A 483 -20.59 9.06 6.46
CA LYS A 483 -20.22 9.35 7.85
C LYS A 483 -19.97 8.05 8.58
N GLY A 484 -18.89 7.97 9.34
CA GLY A 484 -18.55 6.77 10.07
C GLY A 484 -17.60 7.03 11.22
N GLU A 485 -17.51 6.02 12.07
CA GLU A 485 -16.59 5.94 13.20
C GLU A 485 -15.97 4.54 13.17
N THR A 486 -14.72 4.44 13.64
CA THR A 486 -14.06 3.15 13.84
C THR A 486 -14.86 2.26 14.78
N THR A 487 -15.24 1.08 14.31
CA THR A 487 -15.88 0.04 15.12
C THR A 487 -14.92 -1.14 15.22
N THR A 488 -14.35 -1.38 16.39
CA THR A 488 -13.51 -2.56 16.61
C THR A 488 -14.17 -3.45 17.65
N PRO A 489 -14.46 -4.73 17.33
CA PRO A 489 -14.99 -5.67 18.31
C PRO A 489 -14.10 -5.71 19.55
N GLU A 490 -14.69 -5.72 20.75
CA GLU A 490 -13.94 -5.65 22.02
C GLU A 490 -12.88 -6.76 22.16
N ILE A 491 -13.15 -7.94 21.59
CA ILE A 491 -12.21 -9.07 21.54
C ILE A 491 -10.98 -8.72 20.69
N LEU A 492 -11.19 -8.10 19.52
CA LEU A 492 -10.12 -7.67 18.63
C LEU A 492 -9.30 -6.54 19.28
N LYS A 493 -9.98 -5.61 19.95
CA LYS A 493 -9.34 -4.52 20.69
C LYS A 493 -8.40 -5.05 21.78
N ARG A 494 -8.85 -6.01 22.61
CA ARG A 494 -8.02 -6.64 23.65
C ARG A 494 -6.85 -7.43 23.07
N ALA A 495 -7.03 -8.09 21.93
CA ALA A 495 -5.95 -8.79 21.25
C ALA A 495 -4.89 -7.81 20.72
N LEU A 496 -5.31 -6.70 20.10
CA LEU A 496 -4.43 -5.69 19.51
C LEU A 496 -3.68 -4.85 20.55
N THR A 497 -4.25 -4.63 21.75
CA THR A 497 -3.57 -3.94 22.85
C THR A 497 -2.49 -4.78 23.53
N THR A 498 -2.44 -6.09 23.29
CA THR A 498 -1.38 -6.96 23.80
C THR A 498 -0.21 -6.99 22.79
N PRO A 499 0.94 -6.37 23.09
CA PRO A 499 2.03 -6.25 22.12
C PRO A 499 2.72 -7.60 21.92
N ILE A 500 2.38 -8.30 20.84
CA ILE A 500 3.06 -9.51 20.40
C ILE A 500 4.07 -9.12 19.32
N ASP A 501 5.36 -9.37 19.60
CA ASP A 501 6.44 -9.19 18.63
C ASP A 501 6.55 -10.42 17.73
N VAL A 502 5.70 -10.45 16.71
CA VAL A 502 5.59 -11.58 15.76
C VAL A 502 6.91 -11.81 15.01
N ASP A 503 7.58 -10.74 14.60
CA ASP A 503 8.89 -10.83 13.95
C ASP A 503 9.93 -11.50 14.84
N ARG A 504 10.01 -11.08 16.11
CA ARG A 504 10.95 -11.71 17.06
C ARG A 504 10.63 -13.17 17.32
N ALA A 505 9.36 -13.52 17.43
CA ALA A 505 8.93 -14.91 17.63
C ALA A 505 9.32 -15.80 16.45
N PHE A 506 9.08 -15.36 15.21
CA PHE A 506 9.43 -16.12 14.02
C PHE A 506 10.93 -16.06 13.67
N ASN A 507 11.66 -15.03 14.09
CA ASN A 507 13.12 -15.01 13.95
C ASN A 507 13.80 -16.12 14.76
N LEU A 508 13.16 -16.64 15.82
CA LEU A 508 13.63 -17.83 16.55
C LEU A 508 13.33 -19.14 15.80
N LEU A 509 12.41 -19.11 14.83
CA LEU A 509 11.95 -20.26 14.04
C LEU A 509 11.78 -19.89 12.56
N PRO A 510 12.87 -19.57 11.83
CA PRO A 510 12.80 -18.95 10.49
C PRO A 510 12.03 -19.77 9.45
N LEU A 511 12.04 -21.10 9.59
CA LEU A 511 11.33 -22.03 8.70
C LEU A 511 9.81 -21.88 8.74
N PHE A 512 9.27 -21.31 9.83
CA PHE A 512 7.84 -21.10 10.02
C PHE A 512 7.42 -19.64 9.81
N LYS A 513 8.36 -18.78 9.37
CA LYS A 513 8.07 -17.36 9.14
C LYS A 513 7.05 -17.22 8.01
N PRO A 514 5.88 -16.59 8.23
CA PRO A 514 4.91 -16.40 7.18
C PRO A 514 5.48 -15.54 6.05
N PRO A 515 5.01 -15.74 4.80
CA PRO A 515 5.40 -14.89 3.68
C PRO A 515 5.21 -13.40 3.99
N GLY A 516 6.17 -12.58 3.58
CA GLY A 516 6.11 -11.13 3.66
C GLY A 516 6.63 -10.48 4.95
N LEU A 517 6.79 -11.25 6.04
CA LEU A 517 7.43 -10.78 7.28
C LEU A 517 8.96 -10.69 7.15
#